data_AF-A0A5M5XGD3-F1
#
_entry.id   AF-A0A5M5XGD3-F1
#
_cell.length_a   1.000
_cell.length_b   1.000
_cell.length_c   1.000
_cell.angle_alpha   90.00
_cell.angle_beta   90.00
_cell.angle_gamma   90.00
#
_symmetry.space_group_name_H-M   'P 1'
#
loop_
_entity.id
_entity.type
_entity.pdbx_description
1 polymer ?
#
loop_
_entity_poly.entity_id
_entity_poly.type
_entity_poly.pdbx_seq_one_letter_code
_entity_poly.pdbx_strand_id
1 'polypeptide(L)'
;MLKKINRAAFKYSDYISACDKIAREAQKHIDWSDRVSCEYYPADGICVEIEEHVCHAFTFFELVEEAKDGMISETLYIRNCI
;
A
#
# COMPACT_ATOMS: atom_id res chain seq x y z
N MET A 1 -12.67 -3.24 30.46
CA MET A 1 -13.05 -3.66 29.09
C MET A 1 -13.14 -2.48 28.14
N LEU A 2 -14.11 -1.57 28.29
CA LEU A 2 -14.34 -0.43 27.38
C LEU A 2 -13.08 0.41 27.06
N LYS A 3 -12.26 0.76 28.07
CA LYS A 3 -11.00 1.50 27.84
C LYS A 3 -10.04 0.77 26.87
N LYS A 4 -9.97 -0.56 26.92
CA LYS A 4 -9.10 -1.36 26.04
C LYS A 4 -9.64 -1.36 24.60
N ILE A 5 -10.96 -1.50 24.45
CA ILE A 5 -11.65 -1.42 23.15
C ILE A 5 -11.40 -0.06 22.50
N ASN A 6 -11.62 1.04 23.24
CA ASN A 6 -11.40 2.39 22.71
C ASN A 6 -9.94 2.59 22.28
N ARG A 7 -8.98 2.11 23.08
CA ARG A 7 -7.55 2.19 22.72
C ARG A 7 -7.24 1.44 21.42
N ALA A 8 -7.81 0.25 21.24
CA ALA A 8 -7.65 -0.52 20.01
C ALA A 8 -8.27 0.21 18.81
N ALA A 9 -9.48 0.77 18.95
CA ALA A 9 -10.14 1.55 17.91
C ALA A 9 -9.34 2.79 17.49
N PHE A 10 -8.75 3.52 18.45
CA PHE A 10 -7.87 4.66 18.13
C PHE A 10 -6.62 4.22 17.36
N LYS A 11 -6.00 3.11 17.75
CA LYS A 11 -4.83 2.58 17.02
C LYS A 11 -5.17 2.14 15.61
N TYR A 12 -6.35 1.54 15.43
CA TYR A 12 -6.86 1.23 14.10
C TYR A 12 -7.13 2.50 13.27
N SER A 13 -7.68 3.55 13.87
CA SER A 13 -7.86 4.84 13.19
C SER A 13 -6.52 5.48 12.78
N ASP A 14 -5.50 5.43 13.65
CA ASP A 14 -4.14 5.90 13.32
C ASP A 14 -3.60 5.13 12.09
N TYR A 15 -3.78 3.80 12.09
CA TYR A 15 -3.39 2.91 11.00
C TYR A 15 -4.10 3.25 9.68
N ILE A 16 -5.43 3.37 9.68
CA ILE A 16 -6.20 3.70 8.47
C ILE A 16 -5.74 5.06 7.90
N SER A 17 -5.48 6.06 8.74
CA SER A 17 -4.96 7.34 8.28
C SER A 17 -3.56 7.25 7.67
N ALA A 18 -2.70 6.38 8.20
CA ALA A 18 -1.38 6.14 7.64
C ALA A 18 -1.46 5.39 6.30
N CYS A 19 -2.32 4.37 6.22
CA CYS A 19 -2.52 3.60 4.98
C CYS A 19 -3.11 4.46 3.85
N ASP A 20 -4.07 5.35 4.13
CA ASP A 20 -4.60 6.28 3.11
C ASP A 20 -3.48 7.17 2.52
N LYS A 21 -2.52 7.61 3.33
CA LYS A 21 -1.36 8.37 2.84
C LYS A 21 -0.45 7.52 1.95
N ILE A 22 -0.21 6.27 2.33
CA ILE A 22 0.59 5.32 1.52
C ILE A 22 -0.07 5.07 0.17
N ALA A 23 -1.38 4.76 0.15
CA ALA A 23 -2.14 4.52 -1.07
C ALA A 23 -2.14 5.75 -2.00
N ARG A 24 -2.34 6.95 -1.45
CA ARG A 24 -2.25 8.21 -2.21
C ARG A 24 -0.86 8.47 -2.77
N GLU A 25 0.20 8.09 -2.05
CA GLU A 25 1.55 8.21 -2.56
C GLU A 25 1.79 7.22 -3.69
N ALA A 26 1.44 5.95 -3.50
CA ALA A 26 1.57 4.91 -4.52
C ALA A 26 0.81 5.25 -5.81
N GLN A 27 -0.38 5.84 -5.71
CA GLN A 27 -1.18 6.29 -6.85
C GLN A 27 -0.45 7.31 -7.76
N LYS A 28 0.52 8.06 -7.24
CA LYS A 28 1.31 9.02 -8.06
C LYS A 28 2.29 8.32 -9.00
N HIS A 29 2.61 7.06 -8.74
CA HIS A 29 3.64 6.30 -9.42
C HIS A 29 3.07 5.29 -10.41
N ILE A 30 1.76 5.30 -10.65
CA ILE A 30 1.08 4.47 -11.64
C ILE A 30 0.05 5.30 -12.41
N ASP A 31 -0.22 4.93 -13.66
CA ASP A 31 -1.21 5.59 -14.54
C ASP A 31 -2.23 4.62 -15.16
N TRP A 32 -2.12 3.32 -14.84
CA TRP A 32 -2.92 2.25 -15.43
C TRP A 32 -4.10 1.78 -14.56
N SER A 33 -4.20 2.23 -13.29
CA SER A 33 -5.36 2.00 -12.42
C SER A 33 -5.55 3.17 -11.44
N ASP A 34 -6.80 3.41 -11.05
CA ASP A 34 -7.23 4.34 -10.00
C ASP A 34 -7.66 3.63 -8.70
N ARG A 35 -7.56 2.29 -8.68
CA ARG A 35 -7.98 1.44 -7.55
C ARG A 35 -6.80 1.06 -6.69
N VAL A 36 -6.20 2.05 -6.04
CA VAL A 36 -5.06 1.85 -5.13
C VAL A 36 -5.51 1.94 -3.67
N SER A 37 -5.26 0.90 -2.90
CA SER A 37 -5.50 0.81 -1.46
C SER A 37 -4.23 0.41 -0.70
N CYS A 38 -4.31 0.45 0.63
CA CYS A 38 -3.26 -0.03 1.51
C CYS A 38 -3.90 -0.87 2.61
N GLU A 39 -3.33 -2.04 2.89
CA GLU A 39 -3.83 -2.98 3.88
C GLU A 39 -2.69 -3.70 4.62
N TYR A 40 -2.96 -4.14 5.85
CA TYR A 40 -2.04 -4.93 6.65
C TYR A 40 -2.42 -6.40 6.56
N TYR A 41 -1.52 -7.21 6.01
CA TYR A 41 -1.65 -8.66 5.95
C TYR A 41 -0.78 -9.30 7.03
N PRO A 42 -1.29 -10.17 7.92
CA PRO A 42 -0.53 -10.66 9.08
C PRO A 42 0.83 -11.31 8.79
N ALA A 43 1.01 -11.94 7.63
CA ALA A 43 2.28 -12.56 7.23
C ALA A 43 3.21 -11.59 6.47
N ASP A 44 2.63 -10.60 5.80
CA ASP A 44 3.33 -9.76 4.83
C ASP A 44 3.62 -8.35 5.38
N GLY A 45 2.81 -7.87 6.31
CA GLY A 45 2.87 -6.50 6.80
C GLY A 45 2.05 -5.53 5.94
N ILE A 46 2.52 -4.30 5.84
CA ILE A 46 1.83 -3.24 5.09
C ILE A 46 2.04 -3.44 3.59
N CYS A 47 0.95 -3.53 2.86
CA CYS A 47 0.94 -3.74 1.42
C CYS A 47 0.17 -2.62 0.71
N VAL A 48 0.55 -2.36 -0.54
CA VAL A 48 -0.24 -1.61 -1.52
C VAL A 48 -1.05 -2.63 -2.32
N GLU A 49 -2.34 -2.40 -2.48
CA GLU A 49 -3.22 -3.24 -3.29
C GLU A 49 -3.69 -2.45 -4.51
N ILE A 50 -3.62 -3.07 -5.69
CA ILE A 50 -4.03 -2.48 -6.97
C ILE A 50 -4.81 -3.53 -7.76
N GLU A 51 -6.06 -3.23 -8.15
CA GLU A 51 -6.96 -4.17 -8.86
C GLU A 51 -6.97 -5.60 -8.26
N GLU A 52 -7.05 -5.71 -6.92
CA GLU A 52 -7.06 -6.99 -6.17
C GLU A 52 -5.69 -7.71 -6.07
N HIS A 53 -4.62 -7.12 -6.60
CA HIS A 53 -3.26 -7.63 -6.46
C HIS A 53 -2.51 -6.93 -5.35
N VAL A 54 -1.80 -7.69 -4.52
CA VAL A 54 -1.12 -7.18 -3.32
C VAL A 54 0.38 -7.11 -3.58
N CYS A 55 1.00 -5.98 -3.28
CA CYS A 55 2.44 -5.82 -3.24
C CYS A 55 2.88 -5.33 -1.87
N HIS A 56 3.95 -5.90 -1.31
CA HIS A 56 4.58 -5.34 -0.12
C HIS A 56 4.92 -3.87 -0.35
N ALA A 57 4.51 -2.98 0.57
CA ALA A 57 4.70 -1.54 0.36
C ALA A 57 6.18 -1.17 0.21
N PHE A 58 7.06 -1.87 0.93
CA PHE A 58 8.51 -1.69 0.80
C PHE A 58 9.00 -2.02 -0.61
N THR A 59 8.65 -3.21 -1.11
CA THR A 59 8.98 -3.63 -2.49
C THR A 59 8.43 -2.68 -3.53
N PHE A 60 7.18 -2.21 -3.37
CA PHE A 60 6.59 -1.24 -4.29
C PHE A 60 7.42 0.05 -4.37
N PHE A 61 7.80 0.64 -3.22
CA PHE A 61 8.56 1.89 -3.22
C PHE A 61 10.04 1.71 -3.63
N GLU A 62 10.64 0.53 -3.40
CA GLU A 62 11.94 0.21 -4.01
C GLU A 62 11.87 0.24 -5.54
N LEU A 63 10.82 -0.36 -6.13
CA LEU A 63 10.60 -0.29 -7.58
C LEU A 63 10.42 1.14 -8.08
N VAL A 64 9.76 2.00 -7.30
CA VAL A 64 9.64 3.43 -7.62
C VAL A 64 11.02 4.10 -7.66
N GLU A 65 11.87 3.84 -6.67
CA GLU A 65 13.22 4.41 -6.60
C GLU A 65 14.13 3.92 -7.75
N GLU A 66 13.93 2.68 -8.22
CA GLU A 66 14.67 2.09 -9.34
C GLU A 66 14.13 2.53 -10.72
N ALA A 67 12.87 2.94 -10.81
CA ALA A 67 12.24 3.39 -12.05
C ALA A 67 12.82 4.74 -12.50
N LYS A 68 13.25 4.83 -13.76
CA LYS A 68 13.93 6.03 -14.31
C LYS A 68 13.13 7.32 -14.18
N ASP A 69 11.81 7.25 -14.29
CA ASP A 69 10.88 8.36 -14.20
C ASP A 69 9.99 8.29 -12.94
N GLY A 70 10.29 7.35 -12.04
CA GLY A 70 9.46 7.08 -10.86
C GLY A 70 8.09 6.48 -11.18
N MET A 71 7.86 5.99 -12.40
CA MET A 71 6.60 5.36 -12.79
C MET A 71 6.75 3.85 -12.92
N ILE A 72 5.77 3.12 -12.39
CA ILE A 72 5.69 1.67 -12.44
C ILE A 72 4.61 1.28 -13.45
N SER A 73 5.04 0.65 -14.55
CA SER A 73 4.11 0.00 -15.49
C SER A 73 3.43 -1.22 -14.86
N GLU A 74 2.23 -1.57 -15.33
CA GLU A 74 1.51 -2.78 -14.90
C GLU A 74 2.37 -4.04 -15.04
N THR A 75 3.13 -4.18 -16.13
CA THR A 75 4.03 -5.32 -16.36
C THR A 75 5.16 -5.39 -15.32
N LEU A 76 5.72 -4.24 -14.93
CA LEU A 76 6.76 -4.19 -13.89
C LEU A 76 6.18 -4.54 -12.52
N TYR A 77 4.99 -4.04 -12.21
CA TYR A 77 4.27 -4.36 -10.98
C TYR A 77 4.01 -5.87 -10.87
N ILE A 78 3.34 -6.47 -11.86
CA ILE A 78 2.99 -7.90 -11.87
C ILE A 78 4.25 -8.76 -11.69
N ARG A 79 5.34 -8.45 -12.40
CA ARG A 79 6.57 -9.26 -12.37
C ARG A 79 7.25 -9.31 -11.00
N ASN A 80 7.12 -8.27 -10.19
CA ASN A 80 7.87 -8.13 -8.93
C ASN A 80 6.99 -8.26 -7.69
N CYS A 81 5.68 -8.11 -7.83
CA CYS A 81 4.74 -8.14 -6.72
C CYS A 81 3.85 -9.40 -6.67
N ILE A 82 3.70 -10.13 -7.78
CA ILE A 82 2.79 -11.29 -7.92
C ILE A 82 3.59 -12.53 -8.36
#